data_AF-R7QKH8-F1
#
_entry.id   AF-R7QKH8-F1
#
_cell.length_a   1.000
_cell.length_b   1.000
_cell.length_c   1.000
_cell.angle_alpha   90.00
_cell.angle_beta   90.00
_cell.angle_gamma   90.00
#
_symmetry.space_group_name_H-M   'P 1'
#
loop_
_entity.id
_entity.type
_entity.pdbx_description
1 polymer ?
#
loop_
_entity_poly.entity_id
_entity_poly.type
_entity_poly.pdbx_seq_one_letter_code
_entity_poly.pdbx_strand_id
1 'polypeptide(L)'
;MPVSLFYHYTDVKDVEDLATRLRSLGPPLGLAGRIRVSAEGINGTFGGSEAAVEKFHRALLSELQLADLDFKVSPGSAENFPGGWKIRICRELVTLGVAEELASWRDAAPHIGPNTFRKEVLSPSKDVVVLDVRNQYEHAIGRFKGAVLPSIRQFSDLPKYIRENKERFRDRRVLMYCTGGIRCERASALLRNMDIVKSIGQLHGGIDRFLKQYPCGGDAFQGKNLVFDTRLALGTTQATTVGKCVACKGLWDDYSKGWRCIHCRSRVLLCNSARCTEYFYKEHGGCCRACHSNMNAGGPL
;
A
#
# COMPACT_ATOMS: atom_id res chain seq x y z
N MET A 1 -22.73 -0.51 -6.07
CA MET A 1 -22.15 -0.48 -4.70
C MET A 1 -20.63 -0.32 -4.82
N PRO A 2 -20.00 0.59 -4.07
CA PRO A 2 -18.56 0.78 -4.17
C PRO A 2 -17.80 0.62 -2.85
N VAL A 3 -16.48 0.51 -2.98
CA VAL A 3 -15.48 0.77 -1.95
C VAL A 3 -14.76 2.08 -2.27
N SER A 4 -14.63 2.95 -1.28
CA SER A 4 -13.88 4.20 -1.33
C SER A 4 -12.61 4.10 -0.49
N LEU A 5 -11.49 4.55 -1.06
CA LEU A 5 -10.18 4.71 -0.44
C LEU A 5 -9.81 6.20 -0.44
N PHE A 6 -9.30 6.72 0.66
CA PHE A 6 -8.81 8.11 0.72
C PHE A 6 -7.73 8.26 1.79
N TYR A 7 -6.97 9.33 1.70
CA TYR A 7 -6.17 9.85 2.80
C TYR A 7 -6.07 11.36 2.66
N HIS A 8 -5.84 12.04 3.78
CA HIS A 8 -5.59 13.47 3.81
C HIS A 8 -4.64 13.77 4.95
N TYR A 9 -3.46 14.30 4.63
CA TYR A 9 -2.53 14.83 5.62
C TYR A 9 -2.92 16.27 5.94
N THR A 10 -3.17 16.55 7.21
CA THR A 10 -3.50 17.88 7.75
C THR A 10 -3.31 17.87 9.26
N ASP A 11 -3.07 19.02 9.88
CA ASP A 11 -3.10 19.10 11.33
C ASP A 11 -4.52 18.87 11.84
N VAL A 12 -4.69 17.86 12.67
CA VAL A 12 -5.93 17.56 13.39
C VAL A 12 -5.76 18.01 14.83
N LYS A 13 -6.46 19.09 15.21
CA LYS A 13 -6.35 19.69 16.55
C LYS A 13 -6.92 18.78 17.65
N ASP A 14 -8.09 18.21 17.43
CA ASP A 14 -8.77 17.33 18.38
C ASP A 14 -9.05 15.97 17.71
N VAL A 15 -8.13 15.03 17.94
CA VAL A 15 -8.14 13.70 17.31
C VAL A 15 -9.25 12.84 17.88
N GLU A 16 -9.50 12.95 19.18
CA GLU A 16 -10.52 12.23 19.94
C GLU A 16 -11.92 12.64 19.49
N ASP A 17 -12.17 13.93 19.35
CA ASP A 17 -13.45 14.50 18.93
C ASP A 17 -13.75 14.15 17.47
N LEU A 18 -12.79 14.35 16.55
CA LEU A 18 -12.95 13.93 15.14
C LEU A 18 -13.21 12.42 15.05
N ALA A 19 -12.44 11.59 15.77
CA ALA A 19 -12.66 10.15 15.77
C ALA A 19 -14.05 9.79 16.31
N THR A 20 -14.56 10.49 17.32
CA THR A 20 -15.89 10.27 17.90
C THR A 20 -16.99 10.58 16.89
N ARG A 21 -16.92 11.72 16.20
CA ARG A 21 -17.88 12.05 15.14
C ARG A 21 -17.86 11.04 14.00
N LEU A 22 -16.68 10.64 13.52
CA LEU A 22 -16.54 9.62 12.47
C LEU A 22 -17.09 8.25 12.89
N ARG A 23 -17.03 7.89 14.18
CA ARG A 23 -17.63 6.63 14.69
C ARG A 23 -19.15 6.65 14.56
N SER A 24 -19.77 7.81 14.78
CA SER A 24 -21.21 7.99 14.72
C SER A 24 -21.75 8.14 13.29
N LEU A 25 -20.95 8.67 12.35
CA LEU A 25 -21.40 8.93 10.98
C LEU A 25 -21.62 7.67 10.13
N GLY A 26 -20.75 6.67 10.25
CA GLY A 26 -20.75 5.50 9.36
C GLY A 26 -21.90 4.50 9.58
N PRO A 27 -22.16 4.03 10.82
CA PRO A 27 -23.12 2.96 11.08
C PRO A 27 -24.56 3.26 10.63
N PRO A 28 -25.14 4.46 10.84
CA PRO A 28 -26.50 4.78 10.38
C PRO A 28 -26.66 4.75 8.85
N LEU A 29 -25.55 4.81 8.11
CA LEU A 29 -25.53 4.73 6.65
C LEU A 29 -25.34 3.30 6.12
N GLY A 30 -25.21 2.31 7.02
CA GLY A 30 -24.91 0.93 6.63
C GLY A 30 -23.49 0.74 6.07
N LEU A 31 -22.55 1.62 6.44
CA LEU A 31 -21.17 1.54 5.99
C LEU A 31 -20.36 0.54 6.83
N ALA A 32 -19.40 -0.12 6.17
CA ALA A 32 -18.40 -0.93 6.85
C ALA A 32 -17.01 -0.60 6.29
N GLY A 33 -15.98 -0.66 7.13
CA GLY A 33 -14.68 -0.14 6.74
C GLY A 33 -13.78 0.21 7.91
N ARG A 34 -12.63 0.78 7.60
CA ARG A 34 -11.68 1.27 8.59
C ARG A 34 -11.19 2.66 8.23
N ILE A 35 -11.23 3.56 9.19
CA ILE A 35 -10.59 4.87 9.11
C ILE A 35 -9.60 4.99 10.26
N ARG A 36 -8.42 5.50 9.95
CA ARG A 36 -7.37 5.89 10.87
C ARG A 36 -7.40 7.40 11.03
N VAL A 37 -7.31 7.87 12.26
CA VAL A 37 -7.22 9.29 12.61
C VAL A 37 -5.94 9.48 13.41
N SER A 38 -5.17 10.49 13.07
CA SER A 38 -3.96 10.91 13.78
C SER A 38 -3.94 12.44 13.85
N ALA A 39 -3.07 13.01 14.70
CA ALA A 39 -2.74 14.42 14.67
C ALA A 39 -2.26 14.86 13.27
N GLU A 40 -1.67 13.96 12.48
CA GLU A 40 -1.21 14.24 11.11
C GLU A 40 -2.29 14.07 10.02
N GLY A 41 -3.54 13.73 10.37
CA GLY A 41 -4.65 13.69 9.42
C GLY A 41 -5.54 12.45 9.51
N ILE A 42 -5.98 11.95 8.35
CA ILE A 42 -6.87 10.79 8.22
C ILE A 42 -6.52 9.87 7.04
N ASN A 43 -6.84 8.58 7.18
CA ASN A 43 -6.65 7.57 6.13
C ASN A 43 -7.73 6.49 6.24
N GLY A 44 -8.48 6.25 5.17
CA GLY A 44 -9.67 5.42 5.22
C GLY A 44 -9.86 4.50 4.02
N THR A 45 -10.45 3.34 4.28
CA THR A 45 -11.04 2.49 3.25
C THR A 45 -12.35 1.92 3.76
N PHE A 46 -13.44 2.14 3.03
CA PHE A 46 -14.77 1.71 3.44
C PHE A 46 -15.68 1.43 2.25
N GLY A 47 -16.75 0.65 2.45
CA GLY A 47 -17.71 0.31 1.42
C GLY A 47 -19.16 0.39 1.90
N GLY A 48 -20.08 0.47 0.94
CA GLY A 48 -21.52 0.58 1.18
C GLY A 48 -22.32 0.70 -0.11
N SER A 49 -23.56 1.19 -0.02
CA SER A 49 -24.31 1.61 -1.21
C SER A 49 -23.73 2.91 -1.78
N GLU A 50 -24.01 3.20 -3.05
CA GLU A 50 -23.51 4.43 -3.71
C GLU A 50 -23.99 5.68 -2.97
N ALA A 51 -25.29 5.76 -2.67
CA ALA A 51 -25.88 6.85 -1.90
C ALA A 51 -25.26 6.99 -0.49
N ALA A 52 -24.95 5.89 0.19
CA ALA A 52 -24.31 5.92 1.51
C ALA A 52 -22.87 6.45 1.43
N VAL A 53 -22.10 6.00 0.43
CA VAL A 53 -20.72 6.43 0.21
C VAL A 53 -20.67 7.92 -0.13
N GLU A 54 -21.52 8.41 -1.03
CA GLU A 54 -21.60 9.83 -1.38
C GLU A 54 -22.03 10.70 -0.19
N LYS A 55 -23.01 10.23 0.60
CA LYS A 55 -23.44 10.94 1.81
C LYS A 55 -22.30 11.05 2.82
N PHE A 56 -21.52 9.99 2.99
CA PHE A 56 -20.35 10.01 3.85
C PHE A 56 -19.22 10.89 3.29
N HIS A 57 -18.99 10.92 1.97
CA HIS A 57 -18.03 11.85 1.36
C HIS A 57 -18.37 13.30 1.68
N ARG A 58 -19.63 13.71 1.48
CA ARG A 58 -20.09 15.07 1.82
C ARG A 58 -19.95 15.37 3.31
N ALA A 59 -20.34 14.43 4.17
CA ALA A 59 -20.18 14.59 5.62
C ALA A 59 -18.71 14.75 6.00
N LEU A 60 -17.82 13.91 5.46
CA LEU A 60 -16.39 13.97 5.74
C LEU A 60 -15.76 15.29 5.27
N LEU A 61 -16.12 15.77 4.08
CA LEU A 61 -15.68 17.08 3.60
C LEU A 61 -16.11 18.20 4.55
N SER A 62 -17.37 18.17 5.02
CA SER A 62 -17.88 19.14 6.00
C SER A 62 -17.14 19.05 7.34
N GLU A 63 -16.91 17.84 7.85
CA GLU A 63 -16.20 17.60 9.12
C GLU A 63 -14.76 18.14 9.11
N LEU A 64 -14.11 18.05 7.95
CA LEU A 64 -12.73 18.51 7.76
C LEU A 64 -12.65 19.93 7.22
N GLN A 65 -13.79 20.57 6.92
CA GLN A 65 -13.88 21.89 6.30
C GLN A 65 -13.09 21.97 4.97
N LEU A 66 -13.20 20.92 4.15
CA LEU A 66 -12.54 20.81 2.85
C LEU A 66 -13.54 21.01 1.71
N ALA A 67 -13.11 21.71 0.66
CA ALA A 67 -13.89 21.82 -0.58
C ALA A 67 -13.87 20.51 -1.39
N ASP A 68 -12.75 19.78 -1.36
CA ASP A 68 -12.57 18.54 -2.10
C ASP A 68 -11.57 17.61 -1.41
N LEU A 69 -11.67 16.30 -1.69
CA LEU A 69 -10.76 15.26 -1.27
C LEU A 69 -10.67 14.16 -2.34
N ASP A 70 -9.47 13.64 -2.57
CA ASP A 70 -9.22 12.58 -3.56
C ASP A 70 -9.74 11.21 -3.12
N PHE A 71 -11.06 11.03 -3.26
CA PHE A 71 -11.75 9.77 -3.06
C PHE A 71 -11.54 8.81 -4.23
N LYS A 72 -10.85 7.72 -3.95
CA LYS A 72 -10.59 6.64 -4.91
C LYS A 72 -11.69 5.60 -4.80
N VAL A 73 -12.67 5.69 -5.69
CA VAL A 73 -13.82 4.76 -5.73
C VAL A 73 -13.50 3.56 -6.63
N SER A 74 -13.92 2.37 -6.22
CA SER A 74 -13.74 1.10 -6.93
C SER A 74 -14.91 0.14 -6.67
N PRO A 75 -15.15 -0.89 -7.52
CA PRO A 75 -16.23 -1.85 -7.29
C PRO A 75 -16.07 -2.64 -5.97
N GLY A 76 -17.17 -2.82 -5.24
CA GLY A 76 -17.23 -3.62 -4.00
C GLY A 76 -18.37 -3.16 -3.08
N SER A 77 -18.37 -3.53 -1.81
CA SER A 77 -19.48 -3.22 -0.90
C SER A 77 -19.03 -3.23 0.57
N ALA A 78 -19.98 -2.96 1.47
CA ALA A 78 -19.78 -3.12 2.92
C ALA A 78 -19.40 -4.58 3.29
N GLU A 79 -19.84 -5.57 2.52
CA GLU A 79 -19.52 -7.00 2.74
C GLU A 79 -18.02 -7.28 2.58
N ASN A 80 -17.28 -6.39 1.90
CA ASN A 80 -15.83 -6.49 1.83
C ASN A 80 -15.11 -6.17 3.14
N PHE A 81 -15.86 -5.72 4.15
CA PHE A 81 -15.38 -5.36 5.48
C PHE A 81 -16.17 -6.11 6.56
N PRO A 82 -15.99 -7.44 6.70
CA PRO A 82 -16.74 -8.25 7.67
C PRO A 82 -16.48 -7.83 9.13
N GLY A 83 -15.45 -7.02 9.38
CA GLY A 83 -15.17 -6.43 10.68
C GLY A 83 -16.03 -5.21 11.03
N GLY A 84 -16.98 -4.81 10.18
CA GLY A 84 -17.85 -3.65 10.39
C GLY A 84 -17.14 -2.29 10.27
N TRP A 85 -17.80 -1.23 10.71
CA TRP A 85 -17.26 0.14 10.77
C TRP A 85 -16.29 0.32 11.93
N LYS A 86 -15.05 0.74 11.65
CA LYS A 86 -14.00 0.92 12.67
C LYS A 86 -13.24 2.22 12.49
N ILE A 87 -13.26 3.08 13.50
CA ILE A 87 -12.37 4.24 13.60
C ILE A 87 -11.27 3.93 14.61
N ARG A 88 -10.01 4.13 14.21
CA ARG A 88 -8.84 3.92 15.06
C ARG A 88 -8.03 5.19 15.17
N ILE A 89 -7.83 5.65 16.41
CA ILE A 89 -6.83 6.66 16.70
C ILE A 89 -5.45 5.98 16.62
N CYS A 90 -4.50 6.61 15.96
CA CYS A 90 -3.15 6.11 15.79
C CYS A 90 -2.14 7.25 15.81
N ARG A 91 -0.89 6.94 16.15
CA ARG A 91 0.22 7.90 16.09
C ARG A 91 0.56 8.32 14.66
N GLU A 92 0.57 7.37 13.73
CA GLU A 92 0.84 7.60 12.30
C GLU A 92 -0.28 6.97 11.46
N LEU A 93 -0.77 7.69 10.46
CA LEU A 93 -1.76 7.20 9.48
C LEU A 93 -1.23 5.98 8.74
N VAL A 94 0.08 5.98 8.48
CA VAL A 94 0.85 4.84 8.01
C VAL A 94 2.20 4.81 8.71
N THR A 95 2.42 3.78 9.50
CA THR A 95 3.57 3.69 10.41
C THR A 95 4.88 3.51 9.66
N LEU A 96 5.69 4.57 9.60
CA LEU A 96 7.09 4.51 9.15
C LEU A 96 8.05 4.28 10.32
N GLY A 97 7.69 4.71 11.53
CA GLY A 97 8.44 4.41 12.75
C GLY A 97 9.77 5.17 12.86
N VAL A 98 9.87 6.34 12.24
CA VAL A 98 11.00 7.27 12.39
C VAL A 98 10.54 8.56 13.07
N ALA A 99 11.50 9.31 13.60
CA ALA A 99 11.22 10.64 14.15
C ALA A 99 10.58 11.55 13.08
N GLU A 100 9.69 12.44 13.50
CA GLU A 100 8.83 13.21 12.58
C GLU A 100 9.66 14.10 11.65
N GLU A 101 10.70 14.73 12.21
CA GLU A 101 11.67 15.57 11.52
C GLU A 101 12.43 14.84 10.41
N LEU A 102 12.52 13.51 10.46
CA LEU A 102 13.20 12.73 9.42
C LEU A 102 12.32 12.43 8.22
N ALA A 103 10.99 12.53 8.34
CA ALA A 103 10.08 12.08 7.30
C ALA A 103 8.73 12.82 7.30
N SER A 104 8.69 14.10 7.70
CA SER A 104 7.44 14.86 7.78
C SER A 104 6.72 14.85 6.44
N TRP A 105 5.41 14.62 6.46
CA TRP A 105 4.60 14.67 5.23
C TRP A 105 4.65 16.06 4.57
N ARG A 106 5.03 17.10 5.32
CA ARG A 106 5.25 18.46 4.82
C ARG A 106 6.44 18.59 3.88
N ASP A 107 7.42 17.69 4.04
CA ASP A 107 8.63 17.63 3.23
C ASP A 107 8.48 16.65 2.05
N ALA A 108 7.27 16.13 1.82
CA ALA A 108 6.99 15.20 0.75
C ALA A 108 7.41 15.77 -0.61
N ALA A 109 7.95 14.90 -1.47
CA ALA A 109 8.39 15.31 -2.79
C ALA A 109 7.20 15.59 -3.73
N PRO A 110 7.42 16.30 -4.85
CA PRO A 110 6.35 16.57 -5.80
C PRO A 110 5.68 15.31 -6.36
N HIS A 111 4.36 15.39 -6.53
CA HIS A 111 3.60 14.39 -7.27
C HIS A 111 3.82 14.51 -8.77
N ILE A 112 3.87 13.36 -9.45
CA ILE A 112 3.79 13.28 -10.91
C ILE A 112 2.56 12.46 -11.32
N GLY A 113 1.88 12.91 -12.37
CA GLY A 113 0.69 12.26 -12.88
C GLY A 113 0.99 10.89 -13.53
N PRO A 114 -0.03 10.02 -13.69
CA PRO A 114 0.17 8.67 -14.25
C PRO A 114 0.82 8.65 -15.63
N ASN A 115 0.53 9.63 -16.50
CA ASN A 115 1.12 9.71 -17.84
C ASN A 115 2.64 9.97 -17.78
N THR A 116 3.07 10.94 -16.98
CA THR A 116 4.50 11.25 -16.78
C THR A 116 5.21 10.06 -16.14
N PHE A 117 4.62 9.48 -15.10
CA PHE A 117 5.16 8.29 -14.43
C PHE A 117 5.32 7.12 -15.42
N ARG A 118 4.29 6.83 -16.23
CA ARG A 118 4.32 5.79 -17.26
C ARG A 118 5.48 6.00 -18.24
N LYS A 119 5.64 7.21 -18.78
CA LYS A 119 6.69 7.54 -19.74
C LYS A 119 8.08 7.28 -19.17
N GLU A 120 8.33 7.73 -17.94
CA GLU A 120 9.63 7.53 -17.30
C GLU A 120 9.90 6.08 -16.89
N VAL A 121 8.86 5.30 -16.55
CA VAL A 121 9.00 3.85 -16.31
C VAL A 121 9.33 3.07 -17.58
N LEU A 122 8.71 3.42 -18.71
CA LEU A 122 8.90 2.72 -19.99
C LEU A 122 10.17 3.14 -20.73
N SER A 123 10.67 4.35 -20.47
CA SER A 123 11.87 4.89 -21.10
C SER A 123 12.74 5.57 -20.04
N PRO A 124 13.26 4.80 -19.05
CA PRO A 124 14.05 5.37 -17.98
C PRO A 124 15.38 5.87 -18.53
N SER A 125 15.77 7.09 -18.15
CA SER A 125 17.18 7.48 -18.23
C SER A 125 18.03 6.53 -17.36
N LYS A 126 19.33 6.44 -17.62
CA LYS A 126 20.25 5.57 -16.86
C LYS A 126 20.20 5.83 -15.33
N ASP A 127 19.81 7.04 -14.94
CA ASP A 127 19.77 7.48 -13.54
C ASP A 127 18.39 7.41 -12.89
N VAL A 128 17.39 6.84 -13.57
CA VAL A 128 16.05 6.64 -12.99
C VAL A 128 15.96 5.30 -12.27
N VAL A 129 15.48 5.34 -11.04
CA VAL A 129 15.15 4.18 -10.23
C VAL A 129 13.67 4.21 -9.89
N VAL A 130 12.95 3.14 -10.21
CA VAL A 130 11.55 2.98 -9.82
C VAL A 130 11.52 2.20 -8.51
N LEU A 131 10.97 2.75 -7.43
CA LEU A 131 10.95 2.16 -6.09
C LEU A 131 9.51 1.81 -5.67
N ASP A 132 9.27 0.52 -5.45
CA ASP A 132 8.04 0.04 -4.81
C ASP A 132 8.15 0.21 -3.30
N VAL A 133 7.41 1.13 -2.69
CA VAL A 133 7.45 1.32 -1.22
C VAL A 133 6.44 0.43 -0.49
N ARG A 134 5.92 -0.60 -1.17
CA ARG A 134 4.98 -1.56 -0.59
C ARG A 134 5.67 -2.76 0.04
N ASN A 135 4.91 -3.50 0.85
CA ASN A 135 5.39 -4.72 1.47
C ASN A 135 5.64 -5.81 0.42
N GLN A 136 6.51 -6.76 0.75
CA GLN A 136 6.91 -7.84 -0.16
C GLN A 136 5.73 -8.63 -0.78
N TYR A 137 4.68 -8.87 0.00
CA TYR A 137 3.50 -9.60 -0.47
C TYR A 137 2.63 -8.80 -1.43
N GLU A 138 2.74 -7.47 -1.43
CA GLU A 138 2.01 -6.59 -2.34
C GLU A 138 2.65 -6.61 -3.73
N HIS A 139 3.97 -6.45 -3.79
CA HIS A 139 4.67 -6.48 -5.08
C HIS A 139 4.82 -7.88 -5.67
N ALA A 140 4.66 -8.93 -4.84
CA ALA A 140 4.70 -10.30 -5.31
C ALA A 140 3.65 -10.55 -6.40
N ILE A 141 2.47 -9.95 -6.29
CA ILE A 141 1.34 -10.20 -7.21
C ILE A 141 1.14 -9.14 -8.28
N GLY A 142 1.78 -7.97 -8.18
CA GLY A 142 1.76 -6.97 -9.23
C GLY A 142 2.71 -5.83 -8.94
N ARG A 143 3.34 -5.26 -9.96
CA ARG A 143 4.42 -4.26 -9.83
C ARG A 143 4.67 -3.52 -11.15
N PHE A 144 5.34 -2.37 -11.07
CA PHE A 144 5.84 -1.71 -12.28
C PHE A 144 7.09 -2.43 -12.82
N LYS A 145 7.25 -2.43 -14.15
CA LYS A 145 8.43 -2.96 -14.84
C LYS A 145 9.70 -2.27 -14.34
N GLY A 146 10.76 -3.05 -14.13
CA GLY A 146 12.05 -2.51 -13.67
C GLY A 146 12.06 -1.98 -12.23
N ALA A 147 10.96 -2.08 -11.49
CA ALA A 147 10.91 -1.59 -10.11
C ALA A 147 11.88 -2.34 -9.19
N VAL A 148 12.57 -1.58 -8.35
CA VAL A 148 13.22 -2.03 -7.13
C VAL A 148 12.15 -2.49 -6.16
N LEU A 149 12.33 -3.69 -5.63
CA LEU A 149 11.38 -4.37 -4.77
C LEU A 149 12.04 -4.60 -3.40
N PRO A 150 11.93 -3.64 -2.47
CA PRO A 150 12.47 -3.77 -1.13
C PRO A 150 11.95 -5.02 -0.43
N SER A 151 12.82 -5.79 0.19
CA SER A 151 12.44 -6.98 0.96
C SER A 151 11.89 -6.61 2.34
N ILE A 152 10.94 -5.67 2.38
CA ILE A 152 10.32 -5.15 3.60
C ILE A 152 9.05 -5.94 3.92
N ARG A 153 8.88 -6.32 5.20
CA ARG A 153 7.70 -7.05 5.68
C ARG A 153 6.57 -6.08 6.00
N GLN A 154 6.95 -4.92 6.53
CA GLN A 154 6.10 -3.80 6.90
C GLN A 154 6.76 -2.49 6.48
N PHE A 155 5.98 -1.42 6.36
CA PHE A 155 6.46 -0.13 5.88
C PHE A 155 7.56 0.47 6.76
N SER A 156 7.51 0.22 8.06
CA SER A 156 8.54 0.65 9.02
C SER A 156 9.91 -0.03 8.85
N ASP A 157 10.02 -1.05 7.99
CA ASP A 157 11.32 -1.63 7.64
C ASP A 157 12.02 -0.83 6.51
N LEU A 158 11.29 0.07 5.82
CA LEU A 158 11.83 0.86 4.69
C LEU A 158 13.06 1.71 5.06
N PRO A 159 13.10 2.44 6.20
CA PRO A 159 14.27 3.24 6.55
C PRO A 159 15.53 2.41 6.71
N LYS A 160 15.42 1.19 7.24
CA LYS A 160 16.53 0.24 7.33
C LYS A 160 16.97 -0.20 5.94
N TYR A 161 16.02 -0.62 5.09
CA TYR A 161 16.31 -1.03 3.72
C TYR A 161 17.05 0.05 2.92
N ILE A 162 16.59 1.31 2.99
CA ILE A 162 17.22 2.43 2.26
C ILE A 162 18.65 2.65 2.75
N ARG A 163 18.90 2.65 4.07
CA ARG A 163 20.25 2.81 4.63
C ARG A 163 21.20 1.70 4.15
N GLU A 164 20.73 0.46 4.15
CA GLU A 164 21.52 -0.71 3.72
C GLU A 164 21.75 -0.74 2.20
N ASN A 165 20.93 -0.04 1.42
CA ASN A 165 20.98 -0.02 -0.05
C ASN A 165 21.22 1.39 -0.61
N LYS A 166 21.84 2.30 0.17
CA LYS A 166 21.96 3.73 -0.16
C LYS A 166 22.58 3.98 -1.54
N GLU A 167 23.58 3.20 -1.92
CA GLU A 167 24.29 3.34 -3.20
C GLU A 167 23.39 3.11 -4.42
N ARG A 168 22.29 2.36 -4.24
CA ARG A 168 21.30 2.16 -5.30
C ARG A 168 20.53 3.43 -5.62
N PHE A 169 20.42 4.34 -4.66
CA PHE A 169 19.64 5.57 -4.77
C PHE A 169 20.53 6.81 -4.92
N ARG A 170 21.83 6.70 -4.63
CA ARG A 170 22.81 7.78 -4.68
C ARG A 170 22.76 8.53 -6.02
N ASP A 171 22.51 9.83 -5.98
CA ASP A 171 22.46 10.74 -7.14
C ASP A 171 21.44 10.33 -8.23
N ARG A 172 20.51 9.43 -7.91
CA ARG A 172 19.47 8.95 -8.83
C ARG A 172 18.22 9.82 -8.76
N ARG A 173 17.46 9.81 -9.86
CA ARG A 173 16.06 10.20 -9.87
C ARG A 173 15.22 9.03 -9.39
N VAL A 174 14.53 9.18 -8.26
CA VAL A 174 13.69 8.11 -7.69
C VAL A 174 12.22 8.35 -8.02
N LEU A 175 11.63 7.45 -8.80
CA LEU A 175 10.19 7.36 -8.99
C LEU A 175 9.62 6.40 -7.95
N MET A 176 8.61 6.79 -7.20
CA MET A 176 8.06 5.90 -6.17
C MET A 176 6.55 5.78 -6.23
N TYR A 177 6.06 4.62 -5.80
CA TYR A 177 4.64 4.31 -5.82
C TYR A 177 4.24 3.37 -4.69
N CYS A 178 2.97 3.46 -4.31
CA CYS A 178 2.29 2.46 -3.51
C CYS A 178 0.84 2.31 -4.00
N THR A 179 0.00 1.57 -3.25
CA THR A 179 -1.40 1.32 -3.65
C THR A 179 -2.19 2.60 -3.93
N GLY A 180 -2.19 3.55 -2.99
CA GLY A 180 -3.04 4.75 -3.05
C GLY A 180 -2.33 6.09 -2.86
N GLY A 181 -1.00 6.10 -2.67
CA GLY A 181 -0.19 7.32 -2.52
C GLY A 181 0.37 7.54 -1.10
N ILE A 182 -0.42 7.29 -0.05
CA ILE A 182 -0.07 7.71 1.34
C ILE A 182 1.35 7.34 1.83
N ARG A 183 1.87 6.14 1.50
CA ARG A 183 3.24 5.75 1.91
C ARG A 183 4.32 6.59 1.23
N CYS A 184 4.07 7.04 0.00
CA CYS A 184 5.03 7.83 -0.77
C CYS A 184 5.24 9.22 -0.16
N GLU A 185 4.25 9.77 0.56
CA GLU A 185 4.41 11.05 1.26
C GLU A 185 5.55 10.97 2.28
N ARG A 186 5.45 10.03 3.23
CA ARG A 186 6.47 9.81 4.26
C ARG A 186 7.78 9.26 3.69
N ALA A 187 7.71 8.35 2.72
CA ALA A 187 8.91 7.77 2.11
C ALA A 187 9.72 8.80 1.30
N SER A 188 9.04 9.70 0.58
CA SER A 188 9.73 10.73 -0.21
C SER A 188 10.39 11.77 0.68
N ALA A 189 9.72 12.20 1.76
CA ALA A 189 10.30 13.05 2.78
C ALA A 189 11.55 12.42 3.41
N LEU A 190 11.48 11.13 3.77
CA LEU A 190 12.63 10.39 4.27
C LEU A 190 13.83 10.40 3.31
N LEU A 191 13.60 10.10 2.03
CA LEU A 191 14.68 10.09 1.04
C LEU A 191 15.26 11.50 0.78
N ARG A 192 14.44 12.55 0.83
CA ARG A 192 14.92 13.94 0.76
C ARG A 192 15.78 14.30 1.96
N ASN A 193 15.32 14.01 3.17
CA ASN A 193 16.03 14.40 4.40
C ASN A 193 17.30 13.56 4.63
N MET A 194 17.41 12.38 4.01
CA MET A 194 18.67 11.63 3.93
C MET A 194 19.70 12.25 2.99
N ASP A 195 19.29 13.15 2.09
CA ASP A 195 20.15 13.83 1.11
C ASP A 195 21.02 12.87 0.26
N ILE A 196 20.44 11.74 -0.15
CA ILE A 196 21.13 10.75 -0.99
C ILE A 196 20.60 10.70 -2.42
N VAL A 197 19.52 11.39 -2.78
CA VAL A 197 18.90 11.29 -4.10
C VAL A 197 18.92 12.62 -4.84
N LYS A 198 19.03 12.59 -6.17
CA LYS A 198 19.05 13.79 -7.00
C LYS A 198 17.67 14.46 -7.09
N SER A 199 16.62 13.66 -7.27
CA SER A 199 15.24 14.15 -7.31
C SER A 199 14.26 13.01 -7.07
N ILE A 200 13.03 13.34 -6.69
CA ILE A 200 11.96 12.36 -6.46
C ILE A 200 10.71 12.75 -7.25
N GLY A 201 10.04 11.76 -7.84
CA GLY A 201 8.69 11.89 -8.37
C GLY A 201 7.79 10.78 -7.80
N GLN A 202 6.80 11.15 -6.99
CA GLN A 202 5.85 10.17 -6.45
C GLN A 202 4.58 10.09 -7.30
N LEU A 203 4.09 8.87 -7.57
CA LEU A 203 2.90 8.65 -8.40
C LEU A 203 1.64 9.20 -7.72
N HIS A 204 1.07 10.26 -8.29
CA HIS A 204 -0.15 10.87 -7.79
C HIS A 204 -1.31 9.86 -7.77
N GLY A 205 -1.90 9.64 -6.59
CA GLY A 205 -3.00 8.70 -6.40
C GLY A 205 -2.60 7.21 -6.44
N GLY A 206 -1.30 6.90 -6.55
CA GLY A 206 -0.77 5.54 -6.52
C GLY A 206 -1.21 4.65 -7.68
N ILE A 207 -1.04 3.34 -7.50
CA ILE A 207 -1.44 2.31 -8.47
C ILE A 207 -2.95 2.39 -8.77
N ASP A 208 -3.78 2.73 -7.78
CA ASP A 208 -5.23 2.87 -7.96
C ASP A 208 -5.57 3.87 -9.09
N ARG A 209 -5.05 5.10 -8.98
CA ARG A 209 -5.29 6.12 -10.01
C ARG A 209 -4.63 5.76 -11.34
N PHE A 210 -3.45 5.16 -11.29
CA PHE A 210 -2.76 4.71 -12.50
C PHE A 210 -3.59 3.67 -13.27
N LEU A 211 -4.17 2.69 -12.60
CA LEU A 211 -4.98 1.65 -13.23
C LEU A 211 -6.36 2.14 -13.69
N LYS A 212 -6.89 3.23 -13.11
CA LYS A 212 -8.08 3.90 -13.67
C LYS A 212 -7.77 4.54 -15.03
N GLN A 213 -6.60 5.16 -15.15
CA GLN A 213 -6.18 5.78 -16.41
C GLN A 213 -5.67 4.75 -17.44
N TYR A 214 -5.02 3.68 -16.97
CA TYR A 214 -4.50 2.59 -17.79
C TYR A 214 -5.01 1.24 -17.29
N PRO A 215 -6.27 0.85 -17.59
CA PRO A 215 -6.86 -0.39 -17.08
C PRO A 215 -6.07 -1.66 -17.44
N CYS A 216 -5.41 -1.67 -18.60
CA CYS A 216 -4.54 -2.78 -19.02
C CYS A 216 -3.14 -2.78 -18.36
N GLY A 217 -2.85 -1.83 -17.47
CA GLY A 217 -1.52 -1.62 -16.89
C GLY A 217 -0.62 -0.71 -17.74
N GLY A 218 -1.06 -0.31 -18.94
CA GLY A 218 -0.38 0.65 -19.81
C GLY A 218 1.04 0.21 -20.15
N ASP A 219 1.28 -1.08 -20.34
CA ASP A 219 2.61 -1.69 -20.54
C ASP A 219 3.62 -1.47 -19.41
N ALA A 220 3.31 -0.68 -18.38
CA ALA A 220 4.22 -0.30 -17.32
C ALA A 220 3.95 -1.11 -16.05
N PHE A 221 2.68 -1.30 -15.69
CA PHE A 221 2.26 -2.11 -14.55
C PHE A 221 1.83 -3.51 -15.01
N GLN A 222 2.21 -4.53 -14.25
CA GLN A 222 1.85 -5.93 -14.50
C GLN A 222 1.28 -6.56 -13.24
N GLY A 223 0.38 -7.53 -13.38
CA GLY A 223 -0.23 -8.25 -12.27
C GLY A 223 -1.44 -7.55 -11.65
N LYS A 224 -1.58 -7.70 -10.33
CA LYS A 224 -2.71 -7.22 -9.55
C LYS A 224 -2.26 -6.23 -8.48
N ASN A 225 -3.06 -5.18 -8.25
CA ASN A 225 -2.88 -4.25 -7.16
C ASN A 225 -3.50 -4.82 -5.87
N LEU A 226 -2.69 -5.14 -4.86
CA LEU A 226 -3.22 -5.63 -3.58
C LEU A 226 -4.07 -4.54 -2.88
N VAL A 227 -5.23 -4.93 -2.38
CA VAL A 227 -6.12 -4.09 -1.56
C VAL A 227 -6.35 -4.72 -0.18
N PHE A 228 -6.69 -3.89 0.82
CA PHE A 228 -6.67 -4.27 2.24
C PHE A 228 -8.05 -4.67 2.79
N ASP A 229 -8.86 -5.29 1.95
CA ASP A 229 -10.22 -5.79 2.23
C ASP A 229 -10.39 -7.20 1.62
N THR A 230 -11.59 -7.78 1.70
CA THR A 230 -11.80 -9.18 1.24
C THR A 230 -11.68 -9.37 -0.27
N ARG A 231 -11.61 -8.30 -1.08
CA ARG A 231 -11.32 -8.42 -2.52
C ARG A 231 -9.88 -8.88 -2.76
N LEU A 232 -8.97 -8.66 -1.80
CA LEU A 232 -7.55 -9.03 -1.76
C LEU A 232 -6.68 -8.37 -2.83
N ALA A 233 -7.11 -8.29 -4.08
CA ALA A 233 -6.41 -7.60 -5.14
C ALA A 233 -7.36 -7.19 -6.27
N LEU A 234 -7.01 -6.11 -6.97
CA LEU A 234 -7.69 -5.66 -8.19
C LEU A 234 -6.74 -5.88 -9.37
N GLY A 235 -7.16 -6.68 -10.35
CA GLY A 235 -6.37 -6.98 -11.54
C GLY A 235 -6.46 -5.91 -12.62
N THR A 236 -5.48 -5.92 -13.52
CA THR A 236 -5.56 -5.23 -14.80
C THR A 236 -6.57 -5.90 -15.73
N THR A 237 -7.10 -5.17 -16.71
CA THR A 237 -7.99 -5.74 -17.76
C THR A 237 -7.25 -6.73 -18.66
N GLN A 238 -5.92 -6.58 -18.78
CA GLN A 238 -5.06 -7.58 -19.38
C GLN A 238 -4.48 -8.47 -18.28
N ALA A 239 -5.05 -9.67 -18.11
CA ALA A 239 -4.63 -10.60 -17.08
C ALA A 239 -3.16 -11.01 -17.29
N THR A 240 -2.31 -10.70 -16.32
CA THR A 240 -0.91 -11.12 -16.28
C THR A 240 -0.60 -11.65 -14.89
N THR A 241 0.12 -12.77 -14.80
CA THR A 241 0.56 -13.32 -13.51
C THR A 241 2.06 -13.14 -13.38
N VAL A 242 2.48 -12.25 -12.49
CA VAL A 242 3.90 -12.02 -12.17
C VAL A 242 4.34 -12.76 -10.90
N GLY A 243 3.36 -13.16 -10.08
CA GLY A 243 3.61 -13.88 -8.85
C GLY A 243 4.02 -15.32 -9.09
N LYS A 244 4.72 -15.89 -8.11
CA LYS A 244 5.17 -17.27 -8.11
C LYS A 244 4.89 -17.89 -6.75
N CYS A 245 4.43 -19.14 -6.77
CA CYS A 245 4.29 -19.95 -5.57
C CYS A 245 5.63 -20.04 -4.83
N VAL A 246 5.63 -19.78 -3.52
CA VAL A 246 6.86 -19.84 -2.71
C VAL A 246 7.50 -21.23 -2.72
N ALA A 247 6.71 -22.30 -2.88
CA ALA A 247 7.17 -23.68 -2.94
C ALA A 247 7.60 -24.09 -4.36
N CYS A 248 6.65 -24.34 -5.27
CA CYS A 248 6.97 -24.88 -6.60
C CYS A 248 7.48 -23.88 -7.64
N LYS A 249 7.49 -22.57 -7.32
CA LYS A 249 7.86 -21.46 -8.24
C LYS A 249 6.97 -21.30 -9.48
N GLY A 250 5.94 -22.13 -9.65
CA GLY A 250 4.92 -21.95 -10.69
C GLY A 250 4.16 -20.63 -10.54
N LEU A 251 3.64 -20.11 -11.65
CA LEU A 251 2.90 -18.85 -11.67
C LEU A 251 1.69 -18.93 -10.72
N TRP A 252 1.59 -17.95 -9.82
CA TRP A 252 0.53 -17.87 -8.82
C TRP A 252 0.42 -16.46 -8.27
N ASP A 253 -0.79 -15.91 -8.16
CA ASP A 253 -1.02 -14.55 -7.66
C ASP A 253 -2.28 -14.42 -6.78
N ASP A 254 -2.78 -15.55 -6.28
CA ASP A 254 -3.99 -15.61 -5.45
C ASP A 254 -3.67 -15.80 -3.95
N TYR A 255 -4.25 -14.91 -3.13
CA TYR A 255 -4.16 -14.93 -1.67
C TYR A 255 -5.44 -15.41 -0.98
N SER A 256 -6.44 -15.91 -1.72
CA SER A 256 -7.77 -16.31 -1.22
C SER A 256 -7.72 -17.33 -0.09
N LYS A 257 -6.76 -18.28 -0.14
CA LYS A 257 -6.54 -19.28 0.93
C LYS A 257 -5.99 -18.69 2.23
N GLY A 258 -5.58 -17.41 2.24
CA GLY A 258 -5.21 -16.72 3.47
C GLY A 258 -3.92 -17.21 4.12
N TRP A 259 -3.03 -17.88 3.38
CA TRP A 259 -1.75 -18.36 3.89
C TRP A 259 -0.92 -17.24 4.53
N ARG A 260 -0.45 -17.49 5.74
CA ARG A 260 0.35 -16.55 6.54
C ARG A 260 1.51 -17.28 7.19
N CYS A 261 2.63 -16.57 7.30
CA CYS A 261 3.74 -17.01 8.14
C CYS A 261 3.27 -17.15 9.59
N ILE A 262 3.65 -18.24 10.25
CA ILE A 262 3.29 -18.47 11.66
C ILE A 262 3.90 -17.41 12.60
N HIS A 263 5.12 -16.93 12.34
CA HIS A 263 5.81 -15.93 13.17
C HIS A 263 5.40 -14.50 12.85
N CYS A 264 5.75 -13.99 11.66
CA CYS A 264 5.53 -12.57 11.35
C CYS A 264 4.15 -12.25 10.79
N ARG A 265 3.28 -13.25 10.59
CA ARG A 265 1.90 -13.11 10.08
C ARG A 265 1.77 -12.47 8.68
N SER A 266 2.90 -12.21 8.01
CA SER A 266 2.95 -11.77 6.61
C SER A 266 2.23 -12.78 5.72
N ARG A 267 1.51 -12.27 4.70
CA ARG A 267 0.90 -13.11 3.68
C ARG A 267 1.98 -13.90 2.94
N VAL A 268 1.68 -15.14 2.61
CA VAL A 268 2.56 -16.05 1.87
C VAL A 268 1.86 -16.45 0.58
N LEU A 269 2.55 -16.32 -0.55
CA LEU A 269 2.00 -16.64 -1.86
C LEU A 269 2.21 -18.12 -2.17
N LEU A 270 1.30 -18.96 -1.70
CA LEU A 270 1.36 -20.42 -1.82
C LEU A 270 0.19 -20.91 -2.66
N CYS A 271 0.47 -21.72 -3.68
CA CYS A 271 -0.58 -22.25 -4.57
C CYS A 271 -1.41 -23.35 -3.90
N ASN A 272 -2.54 -23.70 -4.51
CA ASN A 272 -3.52 -24.63 -3.96
C ASN A 272 -3.11 -26.12 -4.05
N SER A 273 -1.90 -26.42 -4.52
CA SER A 273 -1.42 -27.80 -4.61
C SER A 273 -1.15 -28.38 -3.22
N ALA A 274 -1.74 -29.54 -2.92
CA ALA A 274 -1.49 -30.27 -1.67
C ALA A 274 0.02 -30.52 -1.43
N ARG A 275 0.77 -30.85 -2.50
CA ARG A 275 2.23 -31.00 -2.45
C ARG A 275 2.95 -29.72 -2.02
N CYS A 276 2.48 -28.56 -2.49
CA CYS A 276 3.07 -27.27 -2.09
C CYS A 276 2.76 -26.93 -0.63
N THR A 277 1.54 -27.21 -0.18
CA THR A 277 1.14 -27.06 1.21
C THR A 277 1.98 -27.94 2.13
N GLU A 278 2.11 -29.22 1.80
CA GLU A 278 2.93 -30.18 2.56
C GLU A 278 4.39 -29.73 2.62
N TYR A 279 4.98 -29.35 1.48
CA TYR A 279 6.35 -28.81 1.42
C TYR A 279 6.51 -27.55 2.28
N PHE A 280 5.55 -26.63 2.25
CA PHE A 280 5.60 -25.40 3.04
C PHE A 280 5.60 -25.67 4.55
N TYR A 281 4.88 -26.68 5.02
CA TYR A 281 4.90 -27.04 6.44
C TYR A 281 6.11 -27.89 6.82
N LYS A 282 6.45 -28.91 6.02
CA LYS A 282 7.56 -29.83 6.32
C LYS A 282 8.92 -29.14 6.21
N GLU A 283 9.16 -28.41 5.11
CA GLU A 283 10.48 -27.86 4.81
C GLU A 283 10.65 -26.41 5.28
N HIS A 284 9.56 -25.67 5.48
CA HIS A 284 9.64 -24.27 5.93
C HIS A 284 8.98 -24.05 7.31
N GLY A 285 8.46 -25.10 7.96
CA GLY A 285 7.80 -24.97 9.26
C GLY A 285 6.59 -24.02 9.26
N GLY A 286 5.95 -23.79 8.10
CA GLY A 286 4.89 -22.79 7.97
C GLY A 286 5.39 -21.33 7.97
N CYS A 287 6.68 -21.11 7.71
CA CYS A 287 7.31 -19.79 7.76
C CYS A 287 7.48 -19.16 6.38
N CYS A 288 7.34 -17.84 6.29
CA CYS A 288 7.80 -17.15 5.09
C CYS A 288 9.32 -17.33 4.93
N ARG A 289 9.81 -17.20 3.70
CA ARG A 289 11.24 -17.37 3.38
C ARG A 289 12.17 -16.57 4.30
N ALA A 290 11.81 -15.33 4.60
CA ALA A 290 12.62 -14.45 5.44
C ALA A 290 12.71 -14.95 6.91
N CYS A 291 11.62 -15.44 7.50
CA CYS A 291 11.64 -16.02 8.85
C CYS A 291 12.39 -17.35 8.86
N HIS A 292 12.16 -18.19 7.85
CA HIS A 292 12.85 -19.48 7.72
C HIS A 292 14.37 -19.32 7.62
N SER A 293 14.84 -18.41 6.75
CA SER A 293 16.28 -18.12 6.62
C SER A 293 16.88 -17.54 7.90
N ASN A 294 16.15 -16.70 8.63
CA ASN A 294 16.65 -16.12 9.88
C ASN A 294 16.81 -17.18 10.98
N MET A 295 15.84 -18.10 11.11
CA MET A 295 15.93 -19.22 12.05
C MET A 295 17.11 -20.14 11.73
N ASN A 296 17.31 -20.48 10.45
CA ASN A 296 18.43 -21.33 10.04
C ASN A 296 19.80 -20.66 10.25
N ALA A 297 19.84 -19.33 10.30
CA ALA A 297 21.04 -18.56 10.61
C ALA A 297 21.24 -18.33 12.12
N GLY A 298 20.42 -18.92 12.99
CA GLY A 298 20.48 -18.72 14.44
C GLY A 298 20.04 -17.32 14.90
N GLY A 299 19.36 -16.56 14.03
CA GLY A 299 18.89 -15.21 14.35
C GLY A 299 17.60 -15.22 15.21
N PRO A 300 17.36 -14.17 16.00
CA PRO A 300 16.13 -14.03 16.76
C PRO A 300 14.92 -13.87 15.83
N LEU A 301 13.78 -14.45 16.23
CA LEU A 301 12.53 -14.49 15.47
C LEU A 301 11.79 -13.15 15.41
#